data_AF-A0A960JNH9-F1
#
_entry.id   AF-A0A960JNH9-F1
#
_cell.length_a   1.000
_cell.length_b   1.000
_cell.length_c   1.000
_cell.angle_alpha   90.00
_cell.angle_beta   90.00
_cell.angle_gamma   90.00
#
_symmetry.space_group_name_H-M   'P 1'
#
loop_
_entity.id
_entity.type
_entity.pdbx_description
1 polymer ?
#
loop_
_entity_poly.entity_id
_entity_poly.type
_entity_poly.pdbx_seq_one_letter_code
_entity_poly.pdbx_strand_id
1 'polypeptide(L)'
;MVARFDRPTLERPSSEAEPPEPPDRSVRLLGRTYPVQLPRAGDPRLMVAGIITSVQVLGQTVLDFDLSIAQILISLVVAGLVDLVLVAWEQGVIAWPASALLTGNGVALIMRVPGTEHGDWWSTRGWPIFASTAAVAVLSKYVTRVGNRPLLNPSNGALVVAFLIFGSDLADPQDLWWGPWSGGLALTYVVIVVGGLALMRHLRLQRVVVPFLVTYLGATAVVAASGHAMVARWHVGPITDWSWWWVVVASPELLIFLFFMITDPPTAARGNVGGAVYGAAVALVATVLMAAQGTEFATKVALLGALTLVCVFRPLIERLTPAAYGDGDRLRLVAGRAARRISSSRPRPVGAALGLLGLLAVGGLLVGAGSGQRTAAAAVGAERPDVSALVGDVPAATLDPTVAELIPGFDQAQADALVVDLATDLVIEAESIDAQDAEALPSALVGPRLDAASLAAG
;
A
#
# COMPACT_ATOMS: atom_id res chain seq x y z
N MET A 1 68.20 37.94 -10.44
CA MET A 1 68.35 36.64 -9.78
C MET A 1 67.39 35.68 -10.48
N VAL A 2 67.95 34.87 -11.39
CA VAL A 2 67.21 33.94 -12.27
C VAL A 2 67.09 32.61 -11.53
N ALA A 3 65.87 32.10 -11.37
CA ALA A 3 65.63 30.71 -11.02
C ALA A 3 65.05 30.01 -12.26
N ARG A 4 65.88 29.14 -12.87
CA ARG A 4 65.49 28.20 -13.92
C ARG A 4 64.53 27.18 -13.33
N PHE A 5 63.36 27.03 -13.94
CA PHE A 5 62.58 25.81 -13.86
C PHE A 5 62.82 25.03 -15.16
N ASP A 6 63.39 23.83 -15.03
CA ASP A 6 63.57 22.89 -16.13
C ASP A 6 62.21 22.52 -16.73
N ARG A 7 62.09 22.60 -18.05
CA ARG A 7 60.95 22.07 -18.79
C ARG A 7 61.08 20.54 -18.83
N PRO A 8 60.07 19.76 -18.39
CA PRO A 8 60.04 18.35 -18.71
C PRO A 8 59.85 18.21 -20.22
N THR A 9 60.68 17.34 -20.80
CA THR A 9 60.63 16.86 -22.18
C THR A 9 59.22 16.47 -22.58
N LEU A 10 58.70 17.09 -23.65
CA LEU A 10 57.51 16.62 -24.35
C LEU A 10 57.84 15.28 -25.02
N GLU A 11 57.58 14.18 -24.33
CA GLU A 11 57.39 12.90 -24.99
C GLU A 11 56.21 13.05 -25.96
N ARG A 12 56.45 12.71 -27.23
CA ARG A 12 55.39 12.58 -28.22
C ARG A 12 54.38 11.56 -27.68
N PRO A 13 53.06 11.83 -27.72
CA PRO A 13 52.09 10.78 -27.46
C PRO A 13 52.23 9.73 -28.55
N SER A 14 52.91 8.64 -28.20
CA SER A 14 52.84 7.38 -28.92
C SER A 14 51.45 6.78 -28.71
N SER A 15 50.87 6.30 -29.80
CA SER A 15 49.58 5.61 -29.90
C SER A 15 48.39 6.55 -30.04
N GLU A 16 47.93 6.72 -31.28
CA GLU A 16 46.50 6.83 -31.57
C GLU A 16 45.81 5.69 -30.82
N ALA A 17 45.21 6.02 -29.67
CA ALA A 17 44.28 5.11 -29.03
C ALA A 17 43.15 4.89 -30.02
N GLU A 18 43.08 3.68 -30.55
CA GLU A 18 41.97 3.16 -31.31
C GLU A 18 40.66 3.57 -30.59
N PRO A 19 39.68 4.17 -31.31
CA PRO A 19 38.44 4.57 -30.68
C PRO A 19 37.85 3.34 -29.97
N PRO A 20 37.31 3.49 -28.75
CA PRO A 20 36.80 2.35 -27.98
C PRO A 20 35.85 1.56 -28.88
N GLU A 21 36.08 0.24 -28.93
CA GLU A 21 35.27 -0.70 -29.70
C GLU A 21 33.79 -0.35 -29.49
N PRO A 22 33.01 -0.15 -30.58
CA PRO A 22 31.63 0.22 -30.43
C PRO A 22 30.93 -0.85 -29.58
N PRO A 23 30.09 -0.45 -28.63
CA PRO A 23 29.35 -1.39 -27.80
C PRO A 23 28.63 -2.38 -28.73
N ASP A 24 28.75 -3.67 -28.40
CA ASP A 24 28.37 -4.85 -29.20
C ASP A 24 26.94 -4.77 -29.80
N ARG A 25 26.10 -3.89 -29.23
CA ARG A 25 24.83 -3.41 -29.81
C ARG A 25 24.69 -1.90 -29.59
N SER A 26 24.51 -1.15 -30.67
CA SER A 26 24.23 0.29 -30.61
C SER A 26 23.14 0.69 -31.61
N VAL A 27 22.42 1.78 -31.31
CA VAL A 27 21.38 2.34 -32.17
C VAL A 27 21.73 3.80 -32.46
N ARG A 28 21.63 4.19 -33.73
CA ARG A 28 21.84 5.58 -34.15
C ARG A 28 20.50 6.32 -34.20
N LEU A 29 20.34 7.32 -33.34
CA LEU A 29 19.14 8.15 -33.25
C LEU A 29 19.53 9.63 -33.33
N LEU A 30 18.90 10.38 -34.24
CA LEU A 30 19.12 11.81 -34.43
C LEU A 30 20.62 12.19 -34.55
N GLY A 31 21.40 11.37 -35.25
CA GLY A 31 22.84 11.57 -35.47
C GLY A 31 23.76 11.15 -34.32
N ARG A 32 23.22 10.75 -33.16
CA ARG A 32 23.98 10.23 -32.02
C ARG A 32 23.90 8.71 -31.94
N THR A 33 24.99 8.06 -31.53
CA THR A 33 25.05 6.61 -31.32
C THR A 33 24.83 6.31 -29.83
N TYR A 34 23.82 5.50 -29.54
CA TYR A 34 23.46 5.08 -28.19
C TYR A 34 23.81 3.59 -28.00
N PRO A 35 24.62 3.20 -26.99
CA PRO A 35 24.75 1.81 -26.59
C PRO A 35 23.39 1.25 -26.13
N VAL A 36 23.11 0.01 -26.51
CA VAL A 36 21.91 -0.72 -26.06
C VAL A 36 22.27 -1.69 -24.96
N GLN A 37 21.61 -1.58 -23.81
CA GLN A 37 21.75 -2.53 -22.70
C GLN A 37 20.50 -3.40 -22.57
N LEU A 38 20.67 -4.70 -22.79
CA LEU A 38 19.61 -5.71 -22.71
C LEU A 38 19.39 -6.23 -21.28
N PRO A 39 18.18 -6.78 -20.98
CA PRO A 39 17.92 -7.40 -19.69
C PRO A 39 18.85 -8.61 -19.45
N ARG A 40 19.31 -8.77 -18.21
CA ARG A 40 20.10 -9.93 -17.77
C ARG A 40 19.17 -10.97 -17.17
N ALA A 41 19.31 -12.24 -17.58
CA ALA A 41 18.46 -13.34 -17.12
C ALA A 41 18.52 -13.59 -15.60
N GLY A 42 19.59 -13.18 -14.92
CA GLY A 42 19.76 -13.30 -13.47
C GLY A 42 19.30 -12.07 -12.67
N ASP A 43 18.63 -11.09 -13.28
CA ASP A 43 18.14 -9.91 -12.57
C ASP A 43 16.99 -10.28 -11.61
N PRO A 44 17.11 -10.06 -10.28
CA PRO A 44 16.03 -10.32 -9.32
C PRO A 44 14.71 -9.63 -9.66
N ARG A 45 14.74 -8.54 -10.46
CA ARG A 45 13.55 -7.85 -10.95
C ARG A 45 12.68 -8.73 -11.86
N LEU A 46 13.25 -9.71 -12.55
CA LEU A 46 12.49 -10.67 -13.36
C LEU A 46 11.61 -11.56 -12.49
N MET A 47 12.10 -11.96 -11.32
CA MET A 47 11.31 -12.73 -10.36
C MET A 47 10.13 -11.89 -9.85
N VAL A 48 10.37 -10.62 -9.50
CA VAL A 48 9.30 -9.69 -9.09
C VAL A 48 8.28 -9.51 -10.22
N ALA A 49 8.75 -9.31 -11.46
CA ALA A 49 7.89 -9.17 -12.63
C ALA A 49 7.04 -10.43 -12.85
N GLY A 50 7.63 -11.62 -12.69
CA GLY A 50 6.92 -12.89 -12.79
C GLY A 50 5.79 -13.03 -11.77
N ILE A 51 6.06 -12.69 -10.50
CA ILE A 51 5.03 -12.74 -9.45
C ILE A 51 3.89 -11.76 -9.74
N ILE A 52 4.21 -10.48 -9.99
CA ILE A 52 3.21 -9.44 -10.25
C ILE A 52 2.41 -9.78 -11.51
N THR A 53 3.06 -10.23 -12.59
CA THR A 53 2.37 -10.64 -13.82
C THR A 53 1.46 -11.84 -13.58
N SER A 54 1.88 -12.81 -12.76
CA SER A 54 1.04 -13.95 -12.39
C SER A 54 -0.20 -13.51 -11.62
N VAL A 55 -0.05 -12.56 -10.67
CA VAL A 55 -1.18 -11.97 -9.93
C VAL A 55 -2.10 -11.21 -10.89
N GLN A 56 -1.56 -10.44 -11.84
CA GLN A 56 -2.38 -9.77 -12.86
C GLN A 56 -3.15 -10.77 -13.72
N VAL A 57 -2.50 -11.84 -14.19
CA VAL A 57 -3.16 -12.88 -14.98
C VAL A 57 -4.28 -13.54 -14.18
N LEU A 58 -4.03 -13.92 -12.93
CA LEU A 58 -5.06 -14.49 -12.05
C LEU A 58 -6.18 -13.50 -11.76
N GLY A 59 -5.82 -12.23 -11.53
CA GLY A 59 -6.74 -11.10 -11.42
C GLY A 59 -7.71 -11.00 -12.60
N GLN A 60 -7.18 -11.15 -13.82
CA GLN A 60 -7.95 -11.06 -15.06
C GLN A 60 -8.73 -12.32 -15.44
N THR A 61 -8.45 -13.47 -14.82
CA THR A 61 -8.99 -14.77 -15.29
C THR A 61 -9.81 -15.52 -14.24
N VAL A 62 -9.58 -15.27 -12.95
CA VAL A 62 -10.21 -16.04 -11.86
C VAL A 62 -10.69 -15.17 -10.69
N LEU A 63 -10.18 -13.94 -10.53
CA LEU A 63 -10.55 -13.04 -9.44
C LEU A 63 -11.38 -11.84 -9.90
N ASP A 64 -11.72 -11.79 -11.18
CA ASP A 64 -12.58 -10.80 -11.79
C ASP A 64 -12.23 -9.34 -11.44
N PHE A 65 -10.95 -8.99 -11.54
CA PHE A 65 -10.50 -7.63 -11.26
C PHE A 65 -11.16 -6.61 -12.18
N ASP A 66 -11.65 -5.52 -11.57
CA ASP A 66 -12.14 -4.28 -12.20
C ASP A 66 -11.01 -3.45 -12.84
N LEU A 67 -10.23 -4.09 -13.69
CA LEU A 67 -9.04 -3.53 -14.33
C LEU A 67 -8.95 -4.04 -15.76
N SER A 68 -8.82 -3.13 -16.72
CA SER A 68 -8.65 -3.49 -18.12
C SER A 68 -7.19 -3.77 -18.48
N ILE A 69 -6.98 -4.64 -19.48
CA ILE A 69 -5.66 -4.86 -20.10
C ILE A 69 -5.12 -3.56 -20.69
N ALA A 70 -5.98 -2.72 -21.28
CA ALA A 70 -5.58 -1.42 -21.82
C ALA A 70 -5.00 -0.49 -20.74
N GLN A 71 -5.61 -0.38 -19.55
CA GLN A 71 -5.07 0.42 -18.43
C GLN A 71 -3.71 -0.11 -17.95
N ILE A 72 -3.52 -1.43 -17.89
CA ILE A 72 -2.22 -2.05 -17.57
C ILE A 72 -1.18 -1.65 -18.61
N LEU A 73 -1.49 -1.84 -19.90
CA LEU A 73 -0.57 -1.52 -21.00
C LEU A 73 -0.22 -0.04 -21.04
N ILE A 74 -1.19 0.85 -20.82
CA ILE A 74 -0.97 2.31 -20.77
C ILE A 74 0.03 2.65 -19.66
N SER A 75 -0.15 2.09 -18.47
CA SER A 75 0.76 2.29 -17.33
C SER A 75 2.18 1.82 -17.64
N LEU A 76 2.32 0.63 -18.25
CA LEU A 76 3.61 0.06 -18.65
C LEU A 76 4.30 0.89 -19.73
N VAL A 77 3.56 1.26 -20.78
CA VAL A 77 4.09 2.03 -21.92
C VAL A 77 4.53 3.40 -21.46
N VAL A 78 3.70 4.13 -20.71
CA VAL A 78 4.06 5.46 -20.21
C VAL A 78 5.27 5.39 -19.29
N ALA A 79 5.29 4.46 -18.33
CA ALA A 79 6.43 4.31 -17.44
C ALA A 79 7.72 3.97 -18.21
N GLY A 80 7.65 3.03 -19.16
CA GLY A 80 8.78 2.64 -19.99
C GLY A 80 9.29 3.77 -20.89
N LEU A 81 8.40 4.53 -21.53
CA LEU A 81 8.77 5.65 -22.40
C LEU A 81 9.43 6.79 -21.60
N VAL A 82 8.84 7.18 -20.46
CA VAL A 82 9.42 8.21 -19.59
C VAL A 82 10.82 7.79 -19.12
N ASP A 83 10.99 6.55 -18.71
CA ASP A 83 12.29 6.02 -18.28
C ASP A 83 13.32 6.01 -19.41
N LEU A 84 12.94 5.50 -20.59
CA LEU A 84 13.81 5.47 -21.76
C LEU A 84 14.30 6.86 -22.15
N VAL A 85 13.41 7.85 -22.17
CA VAL A 85 13.74 9.24 -22.47
C VAL A 85 14.72 9.80 -21.44
N LEU A 86 14.45 9.60 -20.15
CA LEU A 86 15.29 10.12 -19.08
C LEU A 86 16.66 9.45 -19.04
N VAL A 87 16.74 8.12 -19.23
CA VAL A 87 18.00 7.38 -19.27
C VAL A 87 18.82 7.75 -20.50
N ALA A 88 18.20 7.86 -21.67
CA ALA A 88 18.89 8.30 -22.88
C ALA A 88 19.44 9.73 -22.74
N TRP A 89 18.73 10.60 -22.02
CA TRP A 89 19.17 11.97 -21.78
C TRP A 89 20.25 12.09 -20.71
N GLU A 90 20.08 11.47 -19.54
CA GLU A 90 21.02 11.57 -18.41
C GLU A 90 22.30 10.75 -18.62
N GLN A 91 22.17 9.55 -19.19
CA GLN A 91 23.26 8.56 -19.24
C GLN A 91 23.80 8.36 -20.65
N GLY A 92 23.12 8.87 -21.68
CA GLY A 92 23.54 8.68 -23.07
C GLY A 92 23.44 7.23 -23.55
N VAL A 93 22.62 6.40 -22.90
CA VAL A 93 22.44 4.98 -23.23
C VAL A 93 20.96 4.64 -23.40
N ILE A 94 20.64 3.64 -24.21
CA ILE A 94 19.29 3.06 -24.28
C ILE A 94 19.30 1.76 -23.49
N ALA A 95 18.86 1.82 -22.24
CA ALA A 95 18.76 0.66 -21.38
C ALA A 95 17.34 0.10 -21.35
N TRP A 96 17.22 -1.23 -21.28
CA TRP A 96 15.92 -1.87 -21.06
C TRP A 96 15.27 -1.37 -19.76
N PRO A 97 14.05 -0.81 -19.80
CA PRO A 97 13.46 -0.08 -18.68
C PRO A 97 12.81 -1.01 -17.63
N ALA A 98 13.45 -2.12 -17.25
CA ALA A 98 12.89 -3.13 -16.35
C ALA A 98 12.32 -2.54 -15.06
N SER A 99 13.03 -1.60 -14.44
CA SER A 99 12.59 -0.97 -13.18
C SER A 99 11.35 -0.09 -13.38
N ALA A 100 11.23 0.57 -14.53
CA ALA A 100 10.09 1.43 -14.81
C ALA A 100 8.86 0.62 -15.24
N LEU A 101 9.05 -0.46 -16.00
CA LEU A 101 7.97 -1.41 -16.29
C LEU A 101 7.40 -2.01 -15.00
N LEU A 102 8.25 -2.38 -14.04
CA LEU A 102 7.79 -2.80 -12.71
C LEU A 102 7.03 -1.70 -11.97
N THR A 103 7.49 -0.45 -12.07
CA THR A 103 6.82 0.70 -11.46
C THR A 103 5.43 0.91 -12.06
N GLY A 104 5.32 0.90 -13.39
CA GLY A 104 4.04 1.01 -14.12
C GLY A 104 3.10 -0.16 -13.82
N ASN A 105 3.63 -1.39 -13.71
CA ASN A 105 2.83 -2.54 -13.31
C ASN A 105 2.31 -2.41 -11.88
N GLY A 106 3.15 -1.94 -10.95
CA GLY A 106 2.74 -1.65 -9.58
C GLY A 106 1.64 -0.58 -9.50
N VAL A 107 1.69 0.45 -10.33
CA VAL A 107 0.59 1.42 -10.45
C VAL A 107 -0.68 0.74 -10.95
N ALA A 108 -0.60 -0.03 -12.04
CA ALA A 108 -1.76 -0.69 -12.63
C ALA A 108 -2.39 -1.74 -11.70
N LEU A 109 -1.58 -2.49 -10.95
CA LEU A 109 -2.08 -3.52 -10.04
C LEU A 109 -2.96 -2.93 -8.93
N ILE A 110 -2.57 -1.76 -8.40
CA ILE A 110 -3.21 -1.14 -7.24
C ILE A 110 -4.31 -0.16 -7.64
N MET A 111 -4.19 0.52 -8.77
CA MET A 111 -5.17 1.55 -9.16
C MET A 111 -6.41 0.95 -9.80
N ARG A 112 -7.58 1.39 -9.35
CA ARG A 112 -8.90 1.15 -9.96
C ARG A 112 -9.55 2.47 -10.31
N VAL A 113 -10.40 2.44 -11.33
CA VAL A 113 -11.22 3.59 -11.75
C VAL A 113 -12.68 3.15 -11.73
N PRO A 114 -13.56 3.83 -10.98
CA PRO A 114 -14.97 3.48 -10.91
C PRO A 114 -15.64 3.36 -12.28
N GLY A 115 -16.41 2.28 -12.46
CA GLY A 115 -17.11 1.95 -13.69
C GLY A 115 -16.28 1.25 -14.77
N THR A 116 -15.04 0.84 -14.48
CA THR A 116 -14.41 -0.27 -15.22
C THR A 116 -14.89 -1.56 -14.59
N GLU A 117 -15.49 -2.45 -15.38
CA GLU A 117 -16.01 -3.73 -14.91
C GLU A 117 -15.14 -4.88 -15.45
N HIS A 118 -15.21 -6.04 -14.79
CA HIS A 118 -14.60 -7.24 -15.33
C HIS A 118 -15.14 -7.56 -16.74
N GLY A 119 -14.24 -7.92 -17.67
CA GLY A 119 -14.58 -8.17 -19.08
C GLY A 119 -14.35 -6.98 -20.01
N ASP A 120 -14.20 -5.76 -19.47
CA ASP A 120 -13.87 -4.53 -20.22
C ASP A 120 -12.37 -4.47 -20.62
N TRP A 121 -11.81 -5.55 -21.15
CA TRP A 121 -10.36 -5.72 -21.30
C TRP A 121 -9.66 -4.62 -22.12
N TRP A 122 -10.36 -3.98 -23.05
CA TRP A 122 -9.82 -2.92 -23.91
C TRP A 122 -10.35 -1.52 -23.60
N SER A 123 -11.06 -1.36 -22.49
CA SER A 123 -11.56 -0.05 -22.05
C SER A 123 -10.40 0.90 -21.70
N THR A 124 -10.46 2.13 -22.21
CA THR A 124 -9.49 3.18 -21.87
C THR A 124 -10.03 4.14 -20.82
N ARG A 125 -11.07 3.74 -20.08
CA ARG A 125 -11.66 4.55 -19.00
C ARG A 125 -10.58 4.96 -18.00
N GLY A 126 -10.57 6.24 -17.63
CA GLY A 126 -9.58 6.78 -16.68
C GLY A 126 -8.12 6.70 -17.15
N TRP A 127 -7.85 6.48 -18.43
CA TRP A 127 -6.47 6.41 -18.94
C TRP A 127 -5.58 7.60 -18.55
N PRO A 128 -6.07 8.87 -18.45
CA PRO A 128 -5.21 9.98 -18.02
C PRO A 128 -4.72 9.80 -16.59
N ILE A 129 -5.52 9.17 -15.71
CA ILE A 129 -5.17 8.91 -14.31
C ILE A 129 -4.04 7.86 -14.25
N PHE A 130 -4.19 6.73 -14.96
CA PHE A 130 -3.15 5.70 -15.05
C PHE A 130 -1.86 6.25 -15.67
N ALA A 131 -1.96 6.96 -16.80
CA ALA A 131 -0.82 7.53 -17.50
C ALA A 131 -0.08 8.57 -16.65
N SER A 132 -0.81 9.54 -16.06
CA SER A 132 -0.20 10.57 -15.21
C SER A 132 0.42 9.98 -13.96
N THR A 133 -0.24 9.02 -13.30
CA THR A 133 0.30 8.36 -12.10
C THR A 133 1.55 7.56 -12.43
N ALA A 134 1.57 6.80 -13.53
CA ALA A 134 2.76 6.07 -13.98
C ALA A 134 3.93 7.02 -14.33
N ALA A 135 3.64 8.13 -15.00
CA ALA A 135 4.65 9.15 -15.32
C ALA A 135 5.22 9.79 -14.05
N VAL A 136 4.36 10.23 -13.12
CA VAL A 136 4.76 10.80 -11.82
C VAL A 136 5.56 9.80 -11.00
N ALA A 137 5.17 8.53 -11.00
CA ALA A 137 5.90 7.47 -10.32
C ALA A 137 7.34 7.37 -10.84
N VAL A 138 7.52 7.29 -12.16
CA VAL A 138 8.86 7.23 -12.75
C VAL A 138 9.64 8.52 -12.51
N LEU A 139 9.03 9.69 -12.72
CA LEU A 139 9.69 10.99 -12.52
C LEU A 139 10.15 11.19 -11.06
N SER A 140 9.35 10.75 -10.09
CA SER A 140 9.65 10.90 -8.66
C SER A 140 10.99 10.25 -8.29
N LYS A 141 11.37 9.15 -8.95
CA LYS A 141 12.65 8.46 -8.67
C LYS A 141 13.85 9.23 -9.20
N TYR A 142 13.68 10.17 -10.14
CA TYR A 142 14.72 11.05 -10.66
C TYR A 142 14.83 12.34 -9.85
N VAL A 143 13.68 12.91 -9.48
CA VAL A 143 13.62 14.19 -8.75
C VAL A 143 13.91 14.02 -7.26
N THR A 144 13.31 13.01 -6.61
CA THR A 144 13.42 12.81 -5.17
C THR A 144 14.49 11.77 -4.85
N ARG A 145 15.73 12.23 -4.67
CA ARG A 145 16.88 11.37 -4.36
C ARG A 145 17.63 11.84 -3.12
N VAL A 146 18.15 10.88 -2.37
CA VAL A 146 19.12 11.13 -1.30
C VAL A 146 20.35 10.29 -1.60
N GLY A 147 21.42 10.96 -2.04
CA GLY A 147 22.56 10.30 -2.68
C GLY A 147 22.13 9.62 -3.99
N ASN A 148 22.57 8.40 -4.22
CA ASN A 148 22.26 7.62 -5.43
C ASN A 148 20.98 6.78 -5.32
N ARG A 149 20.08 7.09 -4.37
CA ARG A 149 18.89 6.29 -4.08
C ARG A 149 17.63 7.15 -4.14
N PRO A 150 16.54 6.66 -4.75
CA PRO A 150 15.23 7.28 -4.61
C PRO A 150 14.88 7.45 -3.13
N LEU A 151 14.27 8.57 -2.78
CA LEU A 151 13.79 8.83 -1.43
C LEU A 151 12.50 8.04 -1.18
N LEU A 152 11.55 8.16 -2.10
CA LEU A 152 10.24 7.52 -2.03
C LEU A 152 10.20 6.25 -2.87
N ASN A 153 9.37 5.29 -2.45
CA ASN A 153 8.93 4.22 -3.34
C ASN A 153 8.11 4.86 -4.49
N PRO A 154 8.56 4.71 -5.75
CA PRO A 154 8.04 5.50 -6.87
C PRO A 154 6.56 5.24 -7.14
N SER A 155 6.13 3.97 -7.19
CA SER A 155 4.73 3.63 -7.41
C SER A 155 3.88 4.03 -6.21
N ASN A 156 4.31 3.69 -4.98
CA ASN A 156 3.57 4.02 -3.76
C ASN A 156 3.35 5.54 -3.60
N GLY A 157 4.40 6.34 -3.74
CA GLY A 157 4.32 7.78 -3.59
C GLY A 157 3.39 8.44 -4.61
N ALA A 158 3.45 7.99 -5.87
CA ALA A 158 2.55 8.48 -6.91
C ALA A 158 1.10 8.04 -6.69
N LEU A 159 0.87 6.80 -6.25
CA LEU A 159 -0.46 6.29 -5.91
C LEU A 159 -1.10 7.10 -4.77
N VAL A 160 -0.37 7.38 -3.69
CA VAL A 160 -0.87 8.25 -2.60
C VAL A 160 -1.28 9.61 -3.13
N VAL A 161 -0.45 10.24 -3.96
CA VAL A 161 -0.77 11.55 -4.56
C VAL A 161 -2.01 11.45 -5.45
N ALA A 162 -2.12 10.41 -6.27
CA ALA A 162 -3.27 10.19 -7.14
C ALA A 162 -4.56 10.04 -6.31
N PHE A 163 -4.58 9.19 -5.30
CA PHE A 163 -5.78 8.95 -4.48
C PHE A 163 -6.19 10.19 -3.67
N LEU A 164 -5.23 10.98 -3.18
CA LEU A 164 -5.53 12.23 -2.47
C LEU A 164 -6.06 13.33 -3.40
N ILE A 165 -5.64 13.38 -4.66
CA ILE A 165 -6.08 14.39 -5.64
C ILE A 165 -7.42 14.02 -6.25
N PHE A 166 -7.57 12.77 -6.67
CA PHE A 166 -8.74 12.33 -7.44
C PHE A 166 -9.90 11.87 -6.56
N GLY A 167 -9.63 11.40 -5.34
CA GLY A 167 -10.65 10.87 -4.44
C GLY A 167 -11.26 9.56 -4.93
N SER A 168 -12.09 8.95 -4.09
CA SER A 168 -12.74 7.66 -4.35
C SER A 168 -13.62 7.63 -5.59
N ASP A 169 -14.16 8.78 -6.00
CA ASP A 169 -15.08 8.89 -7.15
C ASP A 169 -14.37 8.67 -8.50
N LEU A 170 -13.05 8.90 -8.55
CA LEU A 170 -12.27 8.87 -9.78
C LEU A 170 -11.13 7.85 -9.74
N ALA A 171 -10.54 7.61 -8.57
CA ALA A 171 -9.46 6.65 -8.39
C ALA A 171 -9.53 5.98 -7.02
N ASP A 172 -9.69 4.65 -7.01
CA ASP A 172 -9.75 3.83 -5.80
C ASP A 172 -8.55 2.88 -5.75
N PRO A 173 -7.89 2.67 -4.60
CA PRO A 173 -6.96 1.55 -4.47
C PRO A 173 -7.68 0.21 -4.65
N GLN A 174 -6.95 -0.85 -4.98
CA GLN A 174 -7.50 -2.20 -5.08
C GLN A 174 -8.05 -2.66 -3.72
N ASP A 175 -9.13 -3.43 -3.74
CA ASP A 175 -9.76 -3.93 -2.51
C ASP A 175 -8.81 -4.73 -1.63
N LEU A 176 -9.00 -4.63 -0.31
CA LEU A 176 -8.29 -5.44 0.68
C LEU A 176 -8.60 -6.92 0.50
N TRP A 177 -9.82 -7.27 0.08
CA TRP A 177 -10.24 -8.65 -0.14
C TRP A 177 -10.69 -8.87 -1.58
N TRP A 178 -10.28 -9.97 -2.19
CA TRP A 178 -10.45 -10.21 -3.64
C TRP A 178 -11.53 -11.25 -3.94
N GLY A 179 -12.59 -11.24 -3.12
CA GLY A 179 -13.74 -12.14 -3.24
C GLY A 179 -13.73 -13.33 -2.27
N PRO A 180 -14.76 -14.20 -2.34
CA PRO A 180 -14.90 -15.36 -1.48
C PRO A 180 -13.74 -16.36 -1.62
N TRP A 181 -13.57 -17.23 -0.62
CA TRP A 181 -12.57 -18.29 -0.69
C TRP A 181 -12.82 -19.21 -1.88
N SER A 182 -11.86 -19.24 -2.80
CA SER A 182 -11.91 -20.04 -4.02
C SER A 182 -10.54 -20.66 -4.33
N GLY A 183 -10.50 -21.63 -5.24
CA GLY A 183 -9.25 -22.20 -5.72
C GLY A 183 -8.34 -21.15 -6.38
N GLY A 184 -8.92 -20.16 -7.06
CA GLY A 184 -8.21 -19.03 -7.68
C GLY A 184 -7.56 -18.11 -6.63
N LEU A 185 -8.31 -17.75 -5.58
CA LEU A 185 -7.78 -16.95 -4.48
C LEU A 185 -6.67 -17.70 -3.74
N ALA A 186 -6.87 -19.00 -3.44
CA ALA A 186 -5.86 -19.84 -2.80
C ALA A 186 -4.57 -19.92 -3.62
N LEU A 187 -4.68 -20.14 -4.94
CA LEU A 187 -3.53 -20.13 -5.85
C LEU A 187 -2.81 -18.78 -5.85
N THR A 188 -3.58 -17.68 -5.81
CA THR A 188 -3.03 -16.33 -5.76
C THR A 188 -2.25 -16.08 -4.47
N TYR A 189 -2.77 -16.52 -3.31
CA TYR A 189 -2.01 -16.50 -2.06
C TYR A 189 -0.72 -17.32 -2.15
N VAL A 190 -0.76 -18.52 -2.76
CA VAL A 190 0.44 -19.33 -2.94
C VAL A 190 1.48 -18.55 -3.76
N VAL A 191 1.08 -17.95 -4.87
CA VAL A 191 1.97 -17.12 -5.71
C VAL A 191 2.58 -15.97 -4.92
N ILE A 192 1.77 -15.21 -4.18
CA ILE A 192 2.21 -14.04 -3.41
C ILE A 192 3.11 -14.45 -2.24
N VAL A 193 2.68 -15.41 -1.43
CA VAL A 193 3.40 -15.83 -0.21
C VAL A 193 4.68 -16.58 -0.56
N VAL A 194 4.64 -17.56 -1.46
CA VAL A 194 5.83 -18.31 -1.85
C VAL A 194 6.81 -17.40 -2.58
N GLY A 195 6.33 -16.60 -3.54
CA GLY A 195 7.12 -15.63 -4.26
C GLY A 195 7.74 -14.57 -3.35
N GLY A 196 6.94 -13.99 -2.45
CA GLY A 196 7.34 -13.01 -1.46
C GLY A 196 8.37 -13.54 -0.46
N LEU A 197 8.17 -14.76 0.07
CA LEU A 197 9.13 -15.40 0.96
C LEU A 197 10.44 -15.76 0.26
N ALA A 198 10.38 -16.21 -1.00
CA ALA A 198 11.56 -16.45 -1.81
C ALA A 198 12.34 -15.15 -2.05
N LEU A 199 11.65 -14.06 -2.38
CA LEU A 199 12.25 -12.74 -2.59
C LEU A 199 12.88 -12.23 -1.30
N MET A 200 12.15 -12.35 -0.18
CA MET A 200 12.61 -11.97 1.15
C MET A 200 13.92 -12.67 1.50
N ARG A 201 14.02 -13.99 1.27
CA ARG A 201 15.24 -14.75 1.54
C ARG A 201 16.37 -14.36 0.60
N HIS A 202 16.10 -14.25 -0.70
CA HIS A 202 17.09 -13.94 -1.72
C HIS A 202 17.74 -12.57 -1.49
N LEU A 203 16.94 -11.56 -1.16
CA LEU A 203 17.37 -10.18 -0.94
C LEU A 203 17.67 -9.85 0.52
N ARG A 204 17.58 -10.83 1.42
CA ARG A 204 17.81 -10.70 2.88
C ARG A 204 16.93 -9.63 3.54
N LEU A 205 15.67 -9.54 3.12
CA LEU A 205 14.70 -8.52 3.54
C LEU A 205 14.00 -8.86 4.87
N GLN A 206 14.31 -10.01 5.48
CA GLN A 206 13.75 -10.40 6.80
C GLN A 206 13.95 -9.34 7.89
N ARG A 207 15.01 -8.53 7.77
CA ARG A 207 15.32 -7.41 8.68
C ARG A 207 14.26 -6.31 8.67
N VAL A 208 13.46 -6.20 7.62
CA VAL A 208 12.34 -5.27 7.48
C VAL A 208 11.01 -5.99 7.72
N VAL A 209 10.82 -7.15 7.08
CA VAL A 209 9.56 -7.91 7.09
C VAL A 209 9.16 -8.33 8.51
N VAL A 210 10.08 -8.94 9.26
CA VAL A 210 9.74 -9.50 10.58
C VAL A 210 9.36 -8.39 11.58
N PRO A 211 10.13 -7.29 11.70
CA PRO A 211 9.75 -6.18 12.58
C PRO A 211 8.46 -5.48 12.16
N PHE A 212 8.21 -5.35 10.85
CA PHE A 212 6.92 -4.85 10.35
C PHE A 212 5.78 -5.75 10.81
N LEU A 213 5.82 -7.06 10.50
CA LEU A 213 4.74 -7.99 10.81
C LEU A 213 4.44 -8.04 12.31
N VAL A 214 5.47 -8.19 13.16
CA VAL A 214 5.27 -8.26 14.61
C VAL A 214 4.64 -6.97 15.16
N THR A 215 5.12 -5.82 14.69
CA THR A 215 4.59 -4.51 15.14
C THR A 215 3.18 -4.30 14.62
N TYR A 216 2.93 -4.59 13.34
CA TYR A 216 1.64 -4.39 12.68
C TYR A 216 0.57 -5.28 13.31
N LEU A 217 0.82 -6.58 13.46
CA LEU A 217 -0.11 -7.53 14.09
C LEU A 217 -0.51 -7.10 15.51
N GLY A 218 0.49 -6.70 16.32
CA GLY A 218 0.25 -6.27 17.69
C GLY A 218 -0.49 -4.93 17.76
N ALA A 219 -0.10 -3.96 16.94
CA ALA A 219 -0.70 -2.63 16.94
C ALA A 219 -2.14 -2.67 16.42
N THR A 220 -2.42 -3.37 15.32
CA THR A 220 -3.78 -3.53 14.81
C THR A 220 -4.64 -4.32 15.79
N ALA A 221 -4.09 -5.31 16.51
CA ALA A 221 -4.84 -6.03 17.54
C ALA A 221 -5.30 -5.11 18.68
N VAL A 222 -4.49 -4.11 19.06
CA VAL A 222 -4.89 -3.10 20.05
C VAL A 222 -6.04 -2.23 19.51
N VAL A 223 -5.98 -1.82 18.24
CA VAL A 223 -7.05 -1.03 17.60
C VAL A 223 -8.34 -1.84 17.53
N ALA A 224 -8.27 -3.09 17.08
CA ALA A 224 -9.40 -4.02 17.03
C ALA A 224 -10.04 -4.23 18.40
N ALA A 225 -9.23 -4.51 19.42
CA ALA A 225 -9.71 -4.67 20.80
C ALA A 225 -10.33 -3.40 21.40
N SER A 226 -10.11 -2.23 20.78
CA SER A 226 -10.71 -0.96 21.20
C SER A 226 -12.07 -0.67 20.56
N GLY A 227 -12.60 -1.60 19.75
CA GLY A 227 -13.94 -1.50 19.18
C GLY A 227 -13.99 -0.89 17.77
N HIS A 228 -12.91 -0.97 16.98
CA HIS A 228 -12.81 -0.24 15.71
C HIS A 228 -13.72 -0.82 14.61
N ALA A 229 -14.24 0.04 13.75
CA ALA A 229 -15.12 -0.31 12.65
C ALA A 229 -14.74 0.42 11.36
N MET A 230 -14.93 -0.23 10.22
CA MET A 230 -14.84 0.40 8.90
C MET A 230 -15.90 -0.15 7.95
N VAL A 231 -16.27 0.61 6.92
CA VAL A 231 -17.09 0.14 5.80
C VAL A 231 -16.22 -0.17 4.58
N ALA A 232 -16.59 -1.20 3.83
CA ALA A 232 -15.90 -1.64 2.62
C ALA A 232 -16.92 -1.91 1.51
N ARG A 233 -16.54 -1.65 0.25
CA ARG A 233 -17.48 -1.74 -0.88
C ARG A 233 -17.96 -3.17 -1.18
N TRP A 234 -17.15 -4.16 -0.81
CA TRP A 234 -17.39 -5.58 -1.04
C TRP A 234 -18.00 -6.29 0.18
N HIS A 235 -18.28 -5.57 1.27
CA HIS A 235 -18.83 -6.13 2.50
C HIS A 235 -20.15 -5.46 2.88
N VAL A 236 -21.15 -6.26 3.24
CA VAL A 236 -22.45 -5.76 3.69
C VAL A 236 -22.36 -5.36 5.16
N GLY A 237 -22.56 -4.08 5.45
CA GLY A 237 -22.47 -3.52 6.80
C GLY A 237 -21.02 -3.27 7.27
N PRO A 238 -20.86 -2.71 8.48
CA PRO A 238 -19.54 -2.39 9.02
C PRO A 238 -18.74 -3.65 9.37
N ILE A 239 -17.47 -3.64 9.02
CA ILE A 239 -16.47 -4.61 9.46
C ILE A 239 -15.94 -4.15 10.82
N THR A 240 -16.23 -4.89 11.88
CA THR A 240 -15.95 -4.49 13.25
C THR A 240 -14.87 -5.34 13.93
N ASP A 241 -14.25 -4.78 14.96
CA ASP A 241 -13.43 -5.46 15.97
C ASP A 241 -12.40 -6.46 15.38
N TRP A 242 -12.54 -7.74 15.70
CA TRP A 242 -11.64 -8.80 15.26
C TRP A 242 -11.84 -9.19 13.78
N SER A 243 -13.02 -8.94 13.22
CA SER A 243 -13.24 -9.09 11.78
C SER A 243 -12.43 -8.03 11.02
N TRP A 244 -12.40 -6.79 11.51
CA TRP A 244 -11.53 -5.75 10.97
C TRP A 244 -10.06 -6.17 11.03
N TRP A 245 -9.63 -6.66 12.20
CA TRP A 245 -8.26 -7.15 12.38
C TRP A 245 -7.89 -8.23 11.36
N TRP A 246 -8.77 -9.21 11.18
CA TRP A 246 -8.57 -10.29 10.23
C TRP A 246 -8.43 -9.77 8.80
N VAL A 247 -9.33 -8.89 8.36
CA VAL A 247 -9.32 -8.31 7.02
C VAL A 247 -8.02 -7.53 6.76
N VAL A 248 -7.62 -6.64 7.66
CA VAL A 248 -6.42 -5.81 7.45
C VAL A 248 -5.11 -6.56 7.61
N VAL A 249 -5.10 -7.72 8.29
CA VAL A 249 -3.90 -8.56 8.52
C VAL A 249 -3.74 -9.65 7.46
N ALA A 250 -4.84 -10.30 7.08
CA ALA A 250 -4.81 -11.45 6.17
C ALA A 250 -5.00 -11.06 4.70
N SER A 251 -5.33 -9.80 4.40
CA SER A 251 -5.59 -9.33 3.03
C SER A 251 -4.46 -9.64 2.05
N PRO A 252 -4.77 -10.10 0.81
CA PRO A 252 -3.77 -10.22 -0.25
C PRO A 252 -3.08 -8.88 -0.54
N GLU A 253 -3.81 -7.77 -0.43
CA GLU A 253 -3.28 -6.43 -0.65
C GLU A 253 -2.17 -6.06 0.34
N LEU A 254 -2.33 -6.39 1.64
CA LEU A 254 -1.25 -6.21 2.62
C LEU A 254 -0.01 -7.03 2.24
N LEU A 255 -0.19 -8.26 1.75
CA LEU A 255 0.93 -9.11 1.35
C LEU A 255 1.67 -8.53 0.13
N ILE A 256 0.94 -8.03 -0.87
CA ILE A 256 1.53 -7.31 -2.00
C ILE A 256 2.32 -6.09 -1.50
N PHE A 257 1.69 -5.29 -0.64
CA PHE A 257 2.31 -4.10 -0.06
C PHE A 257 3.59 -4.44 0.72
N LEU A 258 3.54 -5.46 1.56
CA LEU A 258 4.66 -5.91 2.36
C LEU A 258 5.84 -6.38 1.50
N PHE A 259 5.60 -7.28 0.54
CA PHE A 259 6.68 -7.91 -0.23
C PHE A 259 7.20 -7.06 -1.40
N PHE A 260 6.39 -6.17 -1.96
CA PHE A 260 6.74 -5.44 -3.18
C PHE A 260 6.87 -3.92 -2.98
N MET A 261 6.29 -3.34 -1.93
CA MET A 261 6.40 -1.91 -1.67
C MET A 261 7.26 -1.58 -0.44
N ILE A 262 6.91 -2.11 0.73
CA ILE A 262 7.65 -1.84 1.98
C ILE A 262 9.09 -2.33 1.86
N THR A 263 9.30 -3.51 1.28
CA THR A 263 10.61 -4.13 1.14
C THR A 263 11.35 -3.79 -0.16
N ASP A 264 10.93 -2.75 -0.87
CA ASP A 264 11.63 -2.29 -2.07
C ASP A 264 13.09 -1.89 -1.75
N PRO A 265 14.13 -2.62 -2.23
CA PRO A 265 15.50 -2.45 -1.77
C PRO A 265 16.12 -1.05 -1.99
N PRO A 266 15.84 -0.35 -3.10
CA PRO A 266 16.28 1.03 -3.29
C PRO A 266 15.79 1.97 -2.20
N THR A 267 14.60 1.72 -1.63
CA THR A 267 13.91 2.67 -0.76
C THR A 267 13.87 2.26 0.72
N ALA A 268 13.94 0.98 1.04
CA ALA A 268 14.00 0.48 2.42
C ALA A 268 15.31 0.87 3.14
N ALA A 269 15.27 1.06 4.46
CA ALA A 269 16.47 1.39 5.24
C ALA A 269 17.52 0.26 5.21
N ARG A 270 18.81 0.63 5.21
CA ARG A 270 19.94 -0.31 5.22
C ARG A 270 20.25 -0.82 6.64
N GLY A 271 21.02 -1.90 6.67
CA GLY A 271 21.45 -2.55 7.92
C GLY A 271 20.34 -3.36 8.59
N ASN A 272 20.71 -4.19 9.55
CA ASN A 272 19.76 -5.00 10.31
C ASN A 272 18.94 -4.13 11.27
N VAL A 273 19.61 -3.20 11.96
CA VAL A 273 18.96 -2.31 12.92
C VAL A 273 18.15 -1.23 12.20
N GLY A 274 18.72 -0.59 11.18
CA GLY A 274 18.03 0.39 10.35
C GLY A 274 16.79 -0.19 9.67
N GLY A 275 16.92 -1.37 9.06
CA GLY A 275 15.80 -2.09 8.46
C GLY A 275 14.69 -2.43 9.47
N ALA A 276 15.05 -2.82 10.69
CA ALA A 276 14.06 -3.15 11.71
C ALA A 276 13.31 -1.94 12.25
N VAL A 277 14.03 -0.84 12.52
CA VAL A 277 13.42 0.42 12.93
C VAL A 277 12.50 0.96 11.83
N TYR A 278 12.94 0.88 10.57
CA TYR A 278 12.11 1.24 9.42
C TYR A 278 10.84 0.40 9.33
N GLY A 279 10.94 -0.93 9.36
CA GLY A 279 9.77 -1.82 9.28
C GLY A 279 8.77 -1.58 10.43
N ALA A 280 9.27 -1.46 11.66
CA ALA A 280 8.43 -1.16 12.82
C ALA A 280 7.80 0.25 12.74
N ALA A 281 8.52 1.24 12.22
CA ALA A 281 7.99 2.60 12.03
C ALA A 281 6.89 2.63 10.97
N VAL A 282 7.07 1.96 9.82
CA VAL A 282 6.00 1.85 8.80
C VAL A 282 4.76 1.21 9.41
N ALA A 283 4.92 0.09 10.13
CA ALA A 283 3.80 -0.58 10.80
C ALA A 283 3.07 0.34 11.78
N LEU A 284 3.80 1.00 12.69
CA LEU A 284 3.20 1.85 13.71
C LEU A 284 2.48 3.07 13.10
N VAL A 285 3.12 3.75 12.15
CA VAL A 285 2.51 4.90 11.46
C VAL A 285 1.29 4.45 10.66
N ALA A 286 1.37 3.32 9.96
CA ALA A 286 0.24 2.76 9.23
C ALA A 286 -0.93 2.49 10.16
N THR A 287 -0.71 1.78 11.27
CA THR A 287 -1.78 1.48 12.21
C THR A 287 -2.39 2.75 12.83
N VAL A 288 -1.58 3.75 13.20
CA VAL A 288 -2.11 5.02 13.74
C VAL A 288 -2.98 5.73 12.71
N LEU A 289 -2.53 5.82 11.45
CA LEU A 289 -3.29 6.48 10.40
C LEU A 289 -4.56 5.70 10.05
N MET A 290 -4.47 4.37 9.94
CA MET A 290 -5.59 3.48 9.65
C MET A 290 -6.65 3.50 10.76
N ALA A 291 -6.24 3.55 12.03
CA ALA A 291 -7.18 3.61 13.15
C ALA A 291 -8.13 4.80 13.04
N ALA A 292 -7.68 5.92 12.47
CA ALA A 292 -8.50 7.11 12.29
C ALA A 292 -9.48 7.03 11.09
N GLN A 293 -9.48 5.95 10.30
CA GLN A 293 -10.26 5.83 9.07
C GLN A 293 -11.47 4.93 9.24
N GLY A 294 -12.62 5.38 8.74
CA GLY A 294 -13.88 4.63 8.76
C GLY A 294 -14.23 3.93 7.45
N THR A 295 -13.44 4.13 6.40
CA THR A 295 -13.67 3.53 5.08
C THR A 295 -12.46 2.75 4.63
N GLU A 296 -12.68 1.72 3.81
CA GLU A 296 -11.62 0.94 3.20
C GLU A 296 -10.72 1.81 2.31
N PHE A 297 -11.29 2.70 1.49
CA PHE A 297 -10.53 3.66 0.69
C PHE A 297 -9.50 4.42 1.53
N ALA A 298 -9.97 5.06 2.61
CA ALA A 298 -9.10 5.88 3.44
C ALA A 298 -8.10 5.02 4.23
N THR A 299 -8.49 3.81 4.65
CA THR A 299 -7.59 2.83 5.30
C THR A 299 -6.44 2.43 4.37
N LYS A 300 -6.73 2.13 3.10
CA LYS A 300 -5.72 1.80 2.08
C LYS A 300 -4.81 2.99 1.79
N VAL A 301 -5.36 4.20 1.64
CA VAL A 301 -4.58 5.43 1.45
C VAL A 301 -3.70 5.73 2.67
N ALA A 302 -4.18 5.48 3.89
CA ALA A 302 -3.42 5.61 5.13
C ALA A 302 -2.24 4.64 5.19
N LEU A 303 -2.43 3.39 4.78
CA LEU A 303 -1.37 2.38 4.69
C LEU A 303 -0.27 2.79 3.70
N LEU A 304 -0.65 3.18 2.48
CA LEU A 304 0.28 3.67 1.46
C LEU A 304 0.98 4.97 1.90
N GLY A 305 0.21 5.88 2.51
CA GLY A 305 0.67 7.16 3.05
C GLY A 305 1.70 7.00 4.16
N ALA A 306 1.54 6.00 5.04
CA ALA A 306 2.50 5.69 6.08
C ALA A 306 3.87 5.28 5.51
N LEU A 307 3.90 4.45 4.47
CA LEU A 307 5.14 4.12 3.78
C LEU A 307 5.79 5.36 3.17
N THR A 308 5.01 6.20 2.47
CA THR A 308 5.51 7.47 1.91
C THR A 308 6.12 8.35 3.00
N LEU A 309 5.44 8.52 4.13
CA LEU A 309 5.90 9.34 5.25
C LEU A 309 7.21 8.79 5.83
N VAL A 310 7.28 7.48 6.11
CA VAL A 310 8.49 6.88 6.69
C VAL A 310 9.65 6.87 5.69
N CYS A 311 9.39 6.73 4.39
CA CYS A 311 10.42 6.90 3.35
C CYS A 311 11.05 8.29 3.39
N VAL A 312 10.27 9.37 3.61
CA VAL A 312 10.81 10.74 3.79
C VAL A 312 11.79 10.79 4.98
N PHE A 313 11.46 10.12 6.08
CA PHE A 313 12.31 10.09 7.28
C PHE A 313 13.41 9.02 7.25
N ARG A 314 13.49 8.19 6.21
CA ARG A 314 14.54 7.16 6.08
C ARG A 314 15.96 7.69 6.28
N PRO A 315 16.39 8.83 5.70
CA PRO A 315 17.75 9.34 5.92
C PRO A 315 18.04 9.63 7.39
N LEU A 316 17.03 10.04 8.16
CA LEU A 316 17.16 10.23 9.59
C LEU A 316 17.30 8.89 10.32
N ILE A 317 16.48 7.89 9.96
CA ILE A 317 16.60 6.52 10.51
C ILE A 317 18.00 5.96 10.27
N GLU A 318 18.51 6.07 9.04
CA GLU A 318 19.85 5.58 8.68
C GLU A 318 20.98 6.34 9.40
N ARG A 319 20.77 7.62 9.77
CA ARG A 319 21.71 8.40 10.59
C ARG A 319 21.67 8.06 12.08
N LEU A 320 20.48 7.74 12.61
CA LEU A 320 20.29 7.46 14.03
C LEU A 320 20.61 6.00 14.40
N THR A 321 20.59 5.10 13.42
CA THR A 321 20.92 3.69 13.61
C THR A 321 22.41 3.41 13.34
N PRO A 322 22.97 2.31 13.87
CA PRO A 322 24.36 1.94 13.57
C PRO A 322 24.63 1.83 12.07
N ALA A 323 25.86 2.18 11.67
CA ALA A 323 26.28 2.04 10.28
C ALA A 323 25.99 0.63 9.76
N ALA A 324 25.29 0.58 8.63
CA ALA A 324 24.84 -0.67 8.04
C ALA A 324 26.01 -1.63 7.80
N TYR A 325 25.83 -2.90 8.17
CA TYR A 325 26.81 -3.98 8.03
C TYR A 325 28.11 -3.80 8.85
N GLY A 326 28.17 -2.84 9.77
CA GLY A 326 29.29 -2.70 10.72
C GLY A 326 29.13 -3.60 11.96
N ASP A 327 30.16 -3.64 12.81
CA ASP A 327 30.20 -4.49 14.02
C ASP A 327 29.06 -4.22 15.01
N GLY A 328 28.50 -3.01 14.98
CA GLY A 328 27.36 -2.58 15.79
C GLY A 328 25.98 -2.93 15.23
N ASP A 329 25.88 -3.41 13.98
CA ASP A 329 24.63 -3.64 13.25
C ASP A 329 23.97 -4.99 13.60
N ARG A 330 23.80 -5.20 14.91
CA ARG A 330 23.11 -6.36 15.47
C ARG A 330 22.06 -5.89 16.46
N LEU A 331 20.81 -6.27 16.23
CA LEU A 331 19.68 -5.93 17.10
C LEU A 331 19.95 -6.28 18.57
N ARG A 332 20.50 -7.47 18.83
CA ARG A 332 20.87 -7.91 20.20
C ARG A 332 21.89 -7.01 20.86
N LEU A 333 22.86 -6.48 20.11
CA LEU A 333 23.89 -5.58 20.66
C LEU A 333 23.32 -4.20 20.97
N VAL A 334 22.46 -3.67 20.10
CA VAL A 334 21.78 -2.39 20.35
C VAL A 334 20.82 -2.50 21.52
N ALA A 335 19.97 -3.53 21.54
CA ALA A 335 19.06 -3.80 22.65
C ALA A 335 19.84 -4.01 23.97
N GLY A 336 20.93 -4.78 23.94
CA GLY A 336 21.78 -4.99 25.11
C GLY A 336 22.53 -3.73 25.57
N ARG A 337 22.89 -2.81 24.67
CA ARG A 337 23.45 -1.49 25.04
C ARG A 337 22.38 -0.57 25.62
N ALA A 338 21.18 -0.55 25.05
CA ALA A 338 20.06 0.22 25.58
C ALA A 338 19.67 -0.28 26.98
N ALA A 339 19.49 -1.59 27.14
CA ALA A 339 19.21 -2.22 28.43
C ALA A 339 20.31 -1.95 29.47
N ARG A 340 21.59 -2.00 29.07
CA ARG A 340 22.72 -1.66 29.96
C ARG A 340 22.78 -0.18 30.30
N ARG A 341 22.54 0.74 29.36
CA ARG A 341 22.47 2.19 29.64
C ARG A 341 21.34 2.50 30.62
N ILE A 342 20.17 1.91 30.42
CA ILE A 342 19.02 2.04 31.32
C ILE A 342 19.37 1.45 32.69
N SER A 343 19.98 0.26 32.73
CA SER A 343 20.35 -0.42 33.98
C SER A 343 21.54 0.20 34.72
N SER A 344 22.44 0.91 34.03
CA SER A 344 23.61 1.56 34.65
C SER A 344 23.29 2.96 35.18
N SER A 345 22.20 3.57 34.70
CA SER A 345 21.76 4.90 35.13
C SER A 345 20.52 4.86 36.03
N ARG A 346 19.75 3.75 36.04
CA ARG A 346 18.56 3.57 36.89
C ARG A 346 18.41 2.10 37.31
N PRO A 347 17.81 1.80 38.48
CA PRO A 347 17.59 0.43 38.91
C PRO A 347 16.67 -0.31 37.92
N ARG A 348 16.91 -1.62 37.70
CA ARG A 348 16.14 -2.50 36.79
C ARG A 348 14.61 -2.28 36.78
N PRO A 349 13.90 -2.12 37.93
CA PRO A 349 12.46 -1.85 37.91
C PRO A 349 12.08 -0.55 37.17
N VAL A 350 12.91 0.49 37.21
CA VAL A 350 12.63 1.77 36.54
C VAL A 350 12.77 1.67 35.03
N GLY A 351 13.72 0.84 34.56
CA GLY A 351 13.85 0.55 33.13
C GLY A 351 12.65 -0.21 32.56
N ALA A 352 12.15 -1.20 33.29
CA ALA A 352 10.93 -1.91 32.94
C ALA A 352 9.70 -0.98 32.97
N ALA A 353 9.60 -0.11 33.98
CA ALA A 353 8.53 0.87 34.08
C ALA A 353 8.51 1.85 32.89
N LEU A 354 9.67 2.35 32.45
CA LEU A 354 9.77 3.24 31.28
C LEU A 354 9.38 2.53 29.97
N GLY A 355 9.78 1.26 29.81
CA GLY A 355 9.36 0.44 28.67
C GLY A 355 7.85 0.22 28.65
N LEU A 356 7.26 -0.08 29.81
CA LEU A 356 5.82 -0.21 29.97
C LEU A 356 5.10 1.12 29.69
N LEU A 357 5.60 2.24 30.20
CA LEU A 357 5.08 3.58 29.90
C LEU A 357 5.10 3.88 28.40
N GLY A 358 6.18 3.51 27.69
CA GLY A 358 6.25 3.65 26.23
C GLY A 358 5.19 2.81 25.51
N LEU A 359 5.01 1.55 25.91
CA LEU A 359 3.98 0.67 25.35
C LEU A 359 2.56 1.18 25.65
N LEU A 360 2.32 1.68 26.87
CA LEU A 360 1.04 2.28 27.26
C LEU A 360 0.77 3.57 26.50
N ALA A 361 1.80 4.41 26.27
CA ALA A 361 1.65 5.62 25.47
C ALA A 361 1.32 5.30 24.01
N VAL A 362 1.97 4.28 23.42
CA VAL A 362 1.64 3.78 22.08
C VAL A 362 0.21 3.22 22.05
N GLY A 363 -0.15 2.39 23.03
CA GLY A 363 -1.51 1.87 23.15
C GLY A 363 -2.55 2.98 23.27
N GLY A 364 -2.29 3.98 24.11
CA GLY A 364 -3.14 5.16 24.27
C GLY A 364 -3.26 5.99 23.00
N LEU A 365 -2.18 6.16 22.24
CA LEU A 365 -2.21 6.83 20.93
C LEU A 365 -3.06 6.06 19.92
N LEU A 366 -2.90 4.74 19.84
CA LEU A 366 -3.67 3.88 18.93
C LEU A 366 -5.16 3.91 19.27
N VAL A 367 -5.49 3.74 20.55
CA VAL A 367 -6.86 3.82 21.06
C VAL A 367 -7.46 5.20 20.83
N GLY A 368 -6.69 6.28 21.06
CA GLY A 368 -7.12 7.65 20.83
C GLY A 368 -7.37 7.96 19.36
N ALA A 369 -6.47 7.54 18.47
CA ALA A 369 -6.60 7.72 17.03
C ALA A 369 -7.87 7.06 16.47
N GLY A 370 -8.24 5.88 16.99
CA GLY A 370 -9.46 5.18 16.59
C GLY A 370 -10.75 5.60 17.27
N SER A 371 -10.72 6.61 18.15
CA SER A 371 -11.90 7.00 18.95
C SER A 371 -13.12 7.40 18.12
N GLY A 372 -12.91 8.06 16.97
CA GLY A 372 -13.99 8.48 16.08
C GLY A 372 -14.54 7.36 15.18
N GLN A 373 -13.90 6.19 15.16
CA GLN A 373 -14.23 5.05 14.29
C GLN A 373 -14.56 3.81 15.12
N ARG A 374 -15.04 4.00 16.35
CA ARG A 374 -15.49 2.88 17.17
C ARG A 374 -16.93 2.54 16.80
N THR A 375 -17.25 1.26 16.79
CA THR A 375 -18.62 0.77 16.81
C THR A 375 -19.35 1.55 17.90
N ALA A 376 -20.36 2.32 17.53
CA ALA A 376 -21.13 3.06 18.52
C ALA A 376 -21.77 2.03 19.44
N ALA A 377 -21.22 1.84 20.64
CA ALA A 377 -21.87 1.04 21.67
C ALA A 377 -23.29 1.57 21.98
N ALA A 378 -23.58 2.81 21.58
CA ALA A 378 -24.90 3.42 21.60
C ALA A 378 -25.88 2.86 20.55
N ALA A 379 -25.42 2.37 19.40
CA ALA A 379 -26.32 1.77 18.39
C ALA A 379 -26.91 0.43 18.85
N VAL A 380 -26.17 -0.34 19.66
CA VAL A 380 -26.57 -1.67 20.16
C VAL A 380 -27.60 -1.60 21.31
N GLY A 381 -28.18 -0.43 21.57
CA GLY A 381 -29.20 -0.25 22.60
C GLY A 381 -30.08 0.99 22.47
N ALA A 382 -29.91 1.78 21.40
CA ALA A 382 -30.80 2.91 21.12
C ALA A 382 -32.18 2.37 20.70
N GLU A 383 -33.23 2.86 21.35
CA GLU A 383 -34.60 2.52 20.99
C GLU A 383 -34.89 3.13 19.61
N ARG A 384 -35.24 2.29 18.63
CA ARG A 384 -35.52 2.73 17.27
C ARG A 384 -36.92 3.37 17.21
N PRO A 385 -37.04 4.68 16.94
CA PRO A 385 -38.35 5.32 16.89
C PRO A 385 -39.16 4.83 15.68
N ASP A 386 -40.47 4.70 15.87
CA ASP A 386 -41.39 4.35 14.78
C ASP A 386 -41.64 5.57 13.89
N VAL A 387 -40.94 5.62 12.75
CA VAL A 387 -41.10 6.65 11.72
C VAL A 387 -41.82 6.12 10.47
N SER A 388 -42.48 4.97 10.57
CA SER A 388 -43.12 4.31 9.42
C SER A 388 -44.13 5.20 8.67
N ALA A 389 -44.76 6.15 9.35
CA ALA A 389 -45.68 7.12 8.76
C ALA A 389 -45.00 8.24 7.96
N LEU A 390 -43.71 8.48 8.20
CA LEU A 390 -42.89 9.49 7.52
C LEU A 390 -42.12 8.89 6.34
N VAL A 391 -41.90 7.58 6.35
CA VAL A 391 -41.34 6.83 5.22
C VAL A 391 -42.38 6.84 4.10
N GLY A 392 -42.13 7.65 3.07
CA GLY A 392 -42.98 7.72 1.87
C GLY A 392 -42.87 6.46 0.99
N ASP A 393 -43.34 6.57 -0.25
CA ASP A 393 -43.21 5.47 -1.22
C ASP A 393 -41.72 5.19 -1.53
N VAL A 394 -41.27 3.99 -1.16
CA VAL A 394 -39.90 3.53 -1.35
C VAL A 394 -39.78 2.80 -2.70
N PRO A 395 -38.75 3.08 -3.52
CA PRO A 395 -38.55 2.36 -4.78
C PRO A 395 -38.28 0.87 -4.52
N ALA A 396 -38.77 0.01 -5.43
CA ALA A 396 -38.48 -1.42 -5.39
C ALA A 396 -36.97 -1.67 -5.62
N ALA A 397 -36.40 -2.62 -4.89
CA ALA A 397 -35.02 -3.02 -5.12
C ALA A 397 -34.94 -3.83 -6.42
N THR A 398 -33.83 -3.73 -7.15
CA THR A 398 -33.50 -4.70 -8.20
C THR A 398 -32.34 -5.53 -7.73
N LEU A 399 -32.57 -6.82 -7.47
CA LEU A 399 -31.52 -7.74 -7.08
C LEU A 399 -30.79 -8.26 -8.31
N ASP A 400 -29.48 -8.00 -8.39
CA ASP A 400 -28.64 -8.59 -9.44
C ASP A 400 -28.51 -10.10 -9.20
N PRO A 401 -28.64 -10.96 -10.24
CA PRO A 401 -28.51 -12.42 -10.09
C PRO A 401 -27.21 -12.87 -9.41
N THR A 402 -26.12 -12.10 -9.56
CA THR A 402 -24.82 -12.39 -8.93
C THR A 402 -24.83 -12.25 -7.41
N VAL A 403 -25.79 -11.50 -6.83
CA VAL A 403 -25.89 -11.34 -5.37
C VAL A 403 -26.25 -12.65 -4.68
N ALA A 404 -27.06 -13.50 -5.33
CA ALA A 404 -27.40 -14.83 -4.80
C ALA A 404 -26.19 -15.78 -4.75
N GLU A 405 -25.16 -15.53 -5.57
CA GLU A 405 -23.90 -16.27 -5.54
C GLU A 405 -22.97 -15.78 -4.41
N LEU A 406 -23.04 -14.48 -4.09
CA LEU A 406 -22.25 -13.84 -3.03
C LEU A 406 -22.83 -14.08 -1.64
N ILE A 407 -24.17 -14.07 -1.51
CA ILE A 407 -24.88 -14.24 -0.23
C ILE A 407 -25.93 -15.34 -0.40
N PRO A 408 -25.58 -16.61 -0.13
CA PRO A 408 -26.49 -17.73 -0.28
C PRO A 408 -27.75 -17.54 0.58
N GLY A 409 -28.91 -17.49 -0.07
CA GLY A 409 -30.19 -17.32 0.61
C GLY A 409 -30.67 -15.87 0.76
N PHE A 410 -29.97 -14.90 0.17
CA PHE A 410 -30.46 -13.52 0.04
C PHE A 410 -31.43 -13.41 -1.15
N ASP A 411 -32.70 -13.10 -0.88
CA ASP A 411 -33.77 -13.04 -1.88
C ASP A 411 -34.30 -11.62 -2.14
N GLN A 412 -35.18 -11.49 -3.14
CA GLN A 412 -35.77 -10.20 -3.52
C GLN A 412 -36.59 -9.58 -2.39
N ALA A 413 -37.25 -10.39 -1.56
CA ALA A 413 -38.03 -9.87 -0.44
C ALA A 413 -37.12 -9.25 0.63
N GLN A 414 -35.95 -9.85 0.87
CA GLN A 414 -34.91 -9.30 1.73
C GLN A 414 -34.28 -8.03 1.14
N ALA A 415 -34.12 -7.96 -0.18
CA ALA A 415 -33.65 -6.75 -0.86
C ALA A 415 -34.64 -5.59 -0.71
N ASP A 416 -35.92 -5.79 -1.00
CA ASP A 416 -36.98 -4.78 -0.83
C ASP A 416 -37.09 -4.35 0.64
N ALA A 417 -37.00 -5.32 1.53
CA ALA A 417 -36.97 -5.12 2.96
C ALA A 417 -35.80 -4.24 3.43
N LEU A 418 -34.63 -4.34 2.79
CA LEU A 418 -33.44 -3.56 3.10
C LEU A 418 -33.54 -2.11 2.58
N VAL A 419 -34.18 -1.89 1.43
CA VAL A 419 -34.44 -0.52 0.93
C VAL A 419 -35.43 0.21 1.84
N VAL A 420 -36.47 -0.46 2.33
CA VAL A 420 -37.39 0.13 3.31
C VAL A 420 -36.67 0.45 4.63
N ASP A 421 -35.77 -0.43 5.06
CA ASP A 421 -34.97 -0.22 6.28
C ASP A 421 -34.05 1.00 6.14
N LEU A 422 -33.38 1.14 4.99
CA LEU A 422 -32.54 2.29 4.66
C LEU A 422 -33.35 3.59 4.61
N ALA A 423 -34.54 3.57 4.00
CA ALA A 423 -35.42 4.74 3.96
C ALA A 423 -35.87 5.15 5.38
N THR A 424 -36.13 4.15 6.23
CA THR A 424 -36.45 4.36 7.65
C THR A 424 -35.27 4.99 8.38
N ASP A 425 -34.06 4.49 8.18
CA ASP A 425 -32.84 5.04 8.80
C ASP A 425 -32.60 6.50 8.40
N LEU A 426 -32.75 6.85 7.12
CA LEU A 426 -32.60 8.23 6.65
C LEU A 426 -33.62 9.19 7.27
N VAL A 427 -34.86 8.72 7.50
CA VAL A 427 -35.89 9.52 8.16
C VAL A 427 -35.58 9.69 9.64
N ILE A 428 -35.14 8.63 10.33
CA ILE A 428 -34.69 8.72 11.73
C ILE A 428 -33.53 9.70 11.85
N GLU A 429 -32.55 9.65 10.95
CA GLU A 429 -31.41 10.57 10.93
C GLU A 429 -31.89 12.03 10.74
N ALA A 430 -32.74 12.28 9.75
CA ALA A 430 -33.26 13.62 9.48
C ALA A 430 -34.03 14.21 10.68
N GLU A 431 -34.97 13.45 11.25
CA GLU A 431 -35.76 13.89 12.41
C GLU A 431 -34.88 14.07 13.66
N SER A 432 -33.90 13.20 13.88
CA SER A 432 -32.97 13.31 15.01
C SER A 432 -32.08 14.54 14.90
N ILE A 433 -31.61 14.88 13.69
CA ILE A 433 -30.82 16.10 13.45
C ILE A 433 -31.67 17.35 13.68
N ASP A 434 -32.90 17.37 13.15
CA ASP A 434 -33.82 18.50 13.28
C ASP A 434 -34.25 18.71 14.75
N ALA A 435 -34.48 17.63 15.48
CA ALA A 435 -34.83 17.64 16.90
C ALA A 435 -33.62 17.85 17.83
N GLN A 436 -32.39 17.79 17.30
CA GLN A 436 -31.14 17.72 18.09
C GLN A 436 -31.12 16.55 19.09
N ASP A 437 -31.77 15.44 18.74
CA ASP A 437 -31.87 14.23 19.53
C ASP A 437 -30.65 13.33 19.32
N ALA A 438 -29.69 13.42 20.23
CA ALA A 438 -28.46 12.62 20.19
C ALA A 438 -28.67 11.16 20.62
N GLU A 439 -29.83 10.80 21.20
CA GLU A 439 -30.12 9.43 21.68
C GLU A 439 -30.73 8.55 20.59
N ALA A 440 -31.55 9.14 19.70
CA ALA A 440 -32.16 8.42 18.58
C ALA A 440 -31.21 8.25 17.38
N LEU A 441 -30.28 9.19 17.16
CA LEU A 441 -29.34 9.18 16.03
C LEU A 441 -28.55 7.87 15.85
N PRO A 442 -28.04 7.21 16.91
CA PRO A 442 -27.32 5.94 16.78
C PRO A 442 -28.19 4.79 16.24
N SER A 443 -29.52 4.84 16.38
CA SER A 443 -30.43 3.81 15.87
C SER A 443 -30.60 3.84 14.34
N ALA A 444 -30.21 4.96 13.69
CA ALA A 444 -30.21 5.12 12.24
C ALA A 444 -28.91 4.59 11.58
N LEU A 445 -27.86 4.29 12.36
CA LEU A 445 -26.56 3.88 11.82
C LEU A 445 -26.52 2.42 11.34
N VAL A 446 -27.40 1.57 11.87
CA VAL A 446 -27.44 0.14 11.57
C VAL A 446 -28.89 -0.33 11.55
N GLY A 447 -29.46 -0.43 10.36
CA GLY A 447 -30.78 -1.03 10.18
C GLY A 447 -30.80 -2.49 10.71
N PRO A 448 -31.84 -2.92 11.46
CA PRO A 448 -31.99 -4.31 11.93
C PRO A 448 -31.90 -5.35 10.83
N ARG A 449 -32.19 -4.98 9.58
CA ARG A 449 -32.10 -5.88 8.42
C ARG A 449 -30.71 -5.89 7.79
N LEU A 450 -29.95 -4.81 7.91
CA LEU A 450 -28.53 -4.81 7.57
C LEU A 450 -27.76 -5.75 8.52
N ASP A 451 -28.11 -5.78 9.80
CA ASP A 451 -27.58 -6.74 10.77
C ASP A 451 -27.99 -8.19 10.46
N ALA A 452 -29.24 -8.42 10.07
CA ALA A 452 -29.69 -9.75 9.66
C ALA A 452 -28.98 -10.24 8.38
N ALA A 453 -28.72 -9.34 7.43
CA ALA A 453 -28.02 -9.64 6.19
C ALA A 453 -26.52 -9.89 6.42
N SER A 454 -25.86 -9.10 7.29
CA SER A 454 -24.46 -9.31 7.64
C SER A 454 -24.22 -10.62 8.38
N LEU A 455 -25.13 -11.02 9.28
CA LEU A 455 -25.11 -12.32 9.96
C LEU A 455 -25.36 -13.50 9.01
N ALA A 456 -26.10 -13.30 7.92
CA ALA A 456 -26.33 -14.33 6.91
C ALA A 456 -25.17 -14.46 5.90
N ALA A 457 -24.35 -13.40 5.75
CA ALA A 457 -23.22 -13.35 4.83
C ALA A 457 -21.88 -13.80 5.44
N GLY A 458 -21.77 -13.86 6.78
CA GLY A 458 -20.62 -14.41 7.51
C GLY A 458 -20.73 -15.91 7.71
#